data_AF-A0A6M1E5D8-F1
#
_entry.id   AF-A0A6M1E5D8-F1
#
_cell.length_a   1.000
_cell.length_b   1.000
_cell.length_c   1.000
_cell.angle_alpha   90.00
_cell.angle_beta   90.00
_cell.angle_gamma   90.00
#
_symmetry.space_group_name_H-M   'P 1'
#
loop_
_entity.id
_entity.type
_entity.pdbx_description
1 polymer ?
#
loop_
_entity_poly.entity_id
_entity_poly.type
_entity_poly.pdbx_seq_one_letter_code
_entity_poly.pdbx_strand_id
1 'polypeptide(L)'
;MKTHVYKKLGILLSAILLLSGCKDEGTFDNNVYLVTPTLEIILNKPSVTTDERTLQIGIAKPEAEDIRADFSIDPSLVARYNKAHSEQAILLSEEYYSLTENSTVIAAGSVISNPVTVHFDKINTLDMETVYVLPVRVANTNLSVLESESITYYVVRGGALINVVADLEDNYLYTTAWKNATPLNGLTQFTLEALIRARNFDRMISTIMGIEGNFLIRLGDANFPPNQIQVATSAGNMPTADASTKGLDANQWVHIAVTFQGTAPRSIKVYVNGNLQSEASTTLTSRNLGTAGLNGFQIGRSYADDRFLAGEFAECRIWNVERTPEEIAANPYNVPVDSPGLVAYWKCDDGAGNIVKDHTANENHLISKSAIRWTPVSLPEKK
;
A
#
# COMPACT_ATOMS: atom_id res chain seq x y z
N MET A 1 50.89 4.31 -9.18
CA MET A 1 51.37 2.92 -8.94
C MET A 1 50.30 2.24 -8.10
N LYS A 2 49.41 1.34 -8.53
CA LYS A 2 49.28 0.47 -9.70
C LYS A 2 47.81 0.56 -10.18
N THR A 3 47.64 0.63 -11.49
CA THR A 3 46.39 0.45 -12.25
C THR A 3 45.93 -1.01 -12.18
N HIS A 4 44.65 -1.28 -11.98
CA HIS A 4 44.03 -2.58 -12.28
C HIS A 4 42.88 -2.36 -13.26
N VAL A 5 43.21 -2.64 -14.51
CA VAL A 5 42.33 -2.69 -15.68
C VAL A 5 41.62 -4.04 -15.65
N TYR A 6 40.30 -4.07 -15.46
CA TYR A 6 39.49 -5.25 -15.77
C TYR A 6 38.89 -5.11 -17.16
N LYS A 7 39.59 -5.66 -18.15
CA LYS A 7 39.03 -6.01 -19.46
C LYS A 7 38.12 -7.23 -19.27
N LYS A 8 36.81 -7.09 -19.47
CA LYS A 8 35.93 -8.23 -19.75
C LYS A 8 35.82 -8.38 -21.27
N LEU A 9 36.54 -9.37 -21.78
CA LEU A 9 36.49 -9.92 -23.12
C LEU A 9 35.94 -11.35 -22.95
N GLY A 10 34.94 -11.75 -23.74
CA GLY A 10 34.37 -13.11 -23.65
C GLY A 10 33.01 -13.21 -24.33
N ILE A 11 32.98 -13.17 -25.67
CA ILE A 11 32.73 -14.31 -26.57
C ILE A 11 31.24 -14.47 -26.90
N LEU A 12 30.89 -13.96 -28.08
CA LEU A 12 29.67 -14.24 -28.83
C LEU A 12 29.71 -15.72 -29.24
N LEU A 13 28.86 -16.56 -28.66
CA LEU A 13 28.75 -17.97 -29.06
C LEU A 13 27.59 -18.10 -30.07
N SER A 14 27.91 -17.98 -31.36
CA SER A 14 27.00 -18.33 -32.45
C SER A 14 26.91 -19.85 -32.55
N ALA A 15 25.90 -20.46 -31.93
CA ALA A 15 25.61 -21.87 -32.10
C ALA A 15 24.83 -22.07 -33.42
N ILE A 16 25.56 -22.45 -34.48
CA ILE A 16 24.99 -23.01 -35.70
C ILE A 16 24.60 -24.45 -35.38
N LEU A 17 23.33 -24.69 -35.06
CA LEU A 17 22.75 -26.03 -35.04
C LEU A 17 22.28 -26.40 -36.44
N LEU A 18 23.12 -27.17 -37.14
CA LEU A 18 22.71 -27.95 -38.31
C LEU A 18 21.86 -29.13 -37.82
N LEU A 19 20.53 -28.98 -37.86
CA LEU A 19 19.61 -30.10 -37.71
C LEU A 19 19.19 -30.58 -39.11
N SER A 20 19.79 -31.68 -39.54
CA SER A 20 19.29 -32.47 -40.66
C SER A 20 18.11 -33.33 -40.20
N GLY A 21 16.93 -33.02 -40.76
CA GLY A 21 15.96 -34.01 -41.21
C GLY A 21 15.25 -34.87 -40.16
N CYS A 22 14.15 -34.34 -39.63
CA CYS A 22 12.94 -35.13 -39.44
C CYS A 22 11.78 -34.29 -40.01
N LYS A 23 11.34 -34.62 -41.23
CA LYS A 23 10.13 -34.06 -41.83
C LYS A 23 8.92 -34.69 -41.14
N ASP A 24 8.55 -34.16 -39.99
CA ASP A 24 7.14 -34.02 -39.65
C ASP A 24 6.74 -32.61 -40.08
N GLU A 25 6.38 -32.47 -41.37
CA GLU A 25 5.67 -31.28 -41.85
C GLU A 25 4.23 -31.37 -41.34
N GLY A 26 4.06 -31.16 -40.04
CA GLY A 26 2.80 -30.63 -39.53
C GLY A 26 2.62 -29.28 -40.23
N THR A 27 1.62 -29.18 -41.10
CA THR A 27 1.21 -27.89 -41.65
C THR A 27 0.67 -27.06 -40.49
N PHE A 28 1.54 -26.27 -39.85
CA PHE A 28 1.09 -25.23 -38.94
C PHE A 28 0.39 -24.18 -39.79
N ASP A 29 -0.91 -24.03 -39.58
CA ASP A 29 -1.68 -22.96 -40.18
C ASP A 29 -1.08 -21.62 -39.73
N ASN A 30 -0.79 -20.74 -40.69
CA ASN A 30 -0.31 -19.41 -40.36
C ASN A 30 -1.50 -18.60 -39.86
N ASN A 31 -1.52 -18.32 -38.57
CA ASN A 31 -2.59 -17.58 -37.94
C ASN A 31 -2.02 -16.32 -37.27
N VAL A 32 -2.83 -15.27 -37.26
CA VAL A 32 -2.59 -14.08 -36.45
C VAL A 32 -2.81 -14.43 -34.98
N TYR A 33 -1.87 -14.05 -34.13
CA TYR A 33 -1.98 -14.15 -32.67
C TYR A 33 -1.48 -12.87 -32.01
N LEU A 34 -1.91 -12.58 -30.78
CA LEU A 34 -1.35 -11.51 -29.98
C LEU A 34 0.01 -11.91 -29.43
N VAL A 35 1.02 -11.09 -29.70
CA VAL A 35 2.33 -11.19 -29.03
C VAL A 35 2.22 -10.67 -27.60
N THR A 36 1.30 -9.75 -27.35
CA THR A 36 0.98 -9.23 -26.01
C THR A 36 0.45 -10.35 -25.10
N PRO A 37 0.89 -10.42 -23.83
CA PRO A 37 0.37 -11.41 -22.88
C PRO A 37 -1.15 -11.41 -22.81
N THR A 38 -1.74 -12.57 -22.56
CA THR A 38 -3.20 -12.73 -22.45
C THR A 38 -3.80 -11.96 -21.26
N LEU A 39 -2.98 -11.60 -20.28
CA LEU A 39 -3.37 -10.86 -19.08
C LEU A 39 -2.27 -9.89 -18.67
N GLU A 40 -2.64 -8.62 -18.53
CA GLU A 40 -1.74 -7.52 -18.11
C GLU A 40 -2.35 -6.81 -16.90
N ILE A 41 -1.58 -6.62 -15.83
CA ILE A 41 -2.07 -6.01 -14.58
C ILE A 41 -1.57 -4.57 -14.44
N ILE A 42 -2.50 -3.68 -14.10
CA ILE A 42 -2.25 -2.28 -13.79
C ILE A 42 -2.71 -2.04 -12.35
N LEU A 43 -1.82 -1.49 -11.53
CA LEU A 43 -2.11 -1.25 -10.12
C LEU A 43 -2.69 0.16 -9.93
N ASN A 44 -3.93 0.23 -9.49
CA ASN A 44 -4.55 1.46 -9.03
C ASN A 44 -4.01 1.83 -7.64
N LYS A 45 -3.30 2.95 -7.56
CA LYS A 45 -2.81 3.57 -6.32
C LYS A 45 -2.84 5.09 -6.48
N PRO A 46 -2.91 5.88 -5.39
CA PRO A 46 -2.97 7.34 -5.45
C PRO A 46 -1.86 8.00 -6.28
N SER A 47 -0.66 7.40 -6.32
CA SER A 47 0.49 7.89 -7.08
C SER A 47 0.51 7.52 -8.56
N VAL A 48 -0.42 6.68 -9.02
CA VAL A 48 -0.48 6.16 -10.40
C VAL A 48 -1.61 6.84 -11.13
N THR A 49 -1.30 7.91 -11.88
CA THR A 49 -2.29 8.65 -12.67
C THR A 49 -2.45 8.08 -14.07
N THR A 50 -1.36 7.60 -14.66
CA THR A 50 -1.29 7.10 -16.04
C THR A 50 -0.44 5.83 -16.13
N ASP A 51 -0.64 5.06 -17.20
CA ASP A 51 0.14 3.87 -17.53
C ASP A 51 0.05 3.60 -19.05
N GLU A 52 1.06 2.97 -19.64
CA GLU A 52 1.09 2.65 -21.07
C GLU A 52 1.40 1.15 -21.27
N ARG A 53 0.72 0.54 -22.24
CA ARG A 53 0.94 -0.85 -22.65
C ARG A 53 1.07 -0.97 -24.15
N THR A 54 1.75 -2.01 -24.60
CA THR A 54 1.99 -2.28 -26.02
C THR A 54 1.13 -3.43 -26.51
N LEU A 55 0.45 -3.21 -27.63
CA LEU A 55 -0.39 -4.17 -28.31
C LEU A 55 0.20 -4.52 -29.69
N GLN A 56 0.52 -5.79 -29.90
CA GLN A 56 1.12 -6.29 -31.14
C GLN A 56 0.56 -7.64 -31.53
N ILE A 57 0.51 -7.88 -32.84
CA ILE A 57 0.21 -9.20 -33.41
C ILE A 57 1.43 -9.79 -34.09
N GLY A 58 1.44 -11.12 -34.18
CA GLY A 58 2.44 -11.91 -34.87
C GLY A 58 1.82 -13.01 -35.73
N ILE A 59 2.64 -13.58 -36.59
CA ILE A 59 2.36 -14.76 -37.41
C ILE A 59 3.56 -15.70 -37.37
N ALA A 60 3.36 -17.00 -37.57
CA ALA A 60 4.41 -18.00 -37.41
C ALA A 60 5.45 -17.98 -38.55
N LYS A 61 5.03 -17.56 -39.76
CA LYS A 61 5.90 -17.46 -40.95
C LYS A 61 5.56 -16.21 -41.77
N PRO A 62 6.52 -15.62 -42.51
CA PRO A 62 6.26 -14.44 -43.34
C PRO A 62 5.25 -14.73 -44.45
N GLU A 63 4.44 -13.72 -44.78
CA GLU A 63 3.51 -13.74 -45.92
C GLU A 63 3.99 -12.78 -47.03
N ALA A 64 3.56 -13.04 -48.27
CA ALA A 64 3.96 -12.25 -49.44
C ALA A 64 3.27 -10.88 -49.52
N GLU A 65 2.12 -10.75 -48.84
CA GLU A 65 1.31 -9.53 -48.77
C GLU A 65 1.22 -9.05 -47.32
N ASP A 66 0.89 -7.77 -47.15
CA ASP A 66 0.66 -7.19 -45.83
C ASP A 66 -0.51 -7.88 -45.12
N ILE A 67 -0.31 -8.23 -43.85
CA ILE A 67 -1.39 -8.69 -42.97
C ILE A 67 -1.87 -7.50 -42.14
N ARG A 68 -3.14 -7.15 -42.30
CA ARG A 68 -3.82 -6.07 -41.60
C ARG A 68 -4.73 -6.67 -40.54
N ALA A 69 -4.83 -6.01 -39.39
CA ALA A 69 -5.77 -6.38 -38.35
C ALA A 69 -6.20 -5.15 -37.56
N ASP A 70 -7.43 -5.18 -37.07
CA ASP A 70 -7.95 -4.22 -36.13
C ASP A 70 -7.86 -4.76 -34.69
N PHE A 71 -7.85 -3.84 -33.74
CA PHE A 71 -8.06 -4.14 -32.33
C PHE A 71 -9.45 -3.66 -31.93
N SER A 72 -10.24 -4.54 -31.35
CA SER A 72 -11.60 -4.25 -30.91
C SER A 72 -11.74 -4.48 -29.42
N ILE A 73 -12.39 -3.55 -28.73
CA ILE A 73 -12.81 -3.73 -27.34
C ILE A 73 -14.08 -4.60 -27.37
N ASP A 74 -14.08 -5.70 -26.62
CA ASP A 74 -15.20 -6.64 -26.60
C ASP A 74 -15.79 -6.80 -25.19
N PRO A 75 -16.74 -5.94 -24.79
CA PRO A 75 -17.38 -5.99 -23.49
C PRO A 75 -18.00 -7.33 -23.12
N SER A 76 -18.36 -8.17 -24.10
CA SER A 76 -18.96 -9.48 -23.84
C SER A 76 -17.97 -10.45 -23.15
N LEU A 77 -16.66 -10.19 -23.28
CA LEU A 77 -15.59 -11.01 -22.71
C LEU A 77 -15.37 -10.78 -21.21
N VAL A 78 -15.99 -9.77 -20.60
CA VAL A 78 -15.90 -9.52 -19.14
C VAL A 78 -16.45 -10.70 -18.35
N ALA A 79 -17.59 -11.26 -18.77
CA ALA A 79 -18.18 -12.44 -18.12
C ALA A 79 -17.27 -13.68 -18.22
N ARG A 80 -16.54 -13.81 -19.32
CA ARG A 80 -15.54 -14.88 -19.52
C ARG A 80 -14.35 -14.70 -18.56
N TYR A 81 -13.83 -13.48 -18.42
CA TYR A 81 -12.77 -13.16 -17.47
C TYR A 81 -13.21 -13.48 -16.03
N ASN A 82 -14.37 -12.97 -15.60
CA ASN A 82 -14.90 -13.20 -14.25
C ASN A 82 -15.05 -14.69 -13.93
N LYS A 83 -15.56 -15.48 -14.87
CA LYS A 83 -15.67 -16.93 -14.70
C LYS A 83 -14.31 -17.62 -14.61
N ALA A 84 -13.33 -17.22 -15.41
CA ALA A 84 -12.00 -17.84 -15.44
C ALA A 84 -11.18 -17.50 -14.19
N HIS A 85 -11.35 -16.30 -13.64
CA HIS A 85 -10.55 -15.78 -12.52
C HIS A 85 -11.26 -15.78 -11.17
N SER A 86 -12.52 -16.25 -11.10
CA SER A 86 -13.37 -16.18 -9.90
C SER A 86 -13.48 -14.75 -9.34
N GLU A 87 -13.70 -13.80 -10.24
CA GLU A 87 -13.66 -12.35 -9.98
C GLU A 87 -15.03 -11.70 -10.25
N GLN A 88 -15.26 -10.50 -9.71
CA GLN A 88 -16.44 -9.67 -10.02
C GLN A 88 -16.03 -8.37 -10.72
N ALA A 89 -15.18 -8.45 -11.74
CA ALA A 89 -14.69 -7.29 -12.45
C ALA A 89 -15.78 -6.66 -13.32
N ILE A 90 -15.68 -5.34 -13.50
CA ILE A 90 -16.52 -4.57 -14.41
C ILE A 90 -15.70 -4.05 -15.60
N LEU A 91 -16.37 -3.69 -16.70
CA LEU A 91 -15.70 -3.11 -17.86
C LEU A 91 -15.04 -1.78 -17.48
N LEU A 92 -13.78 -1.57 -17.89
CA LEU A 92 -13.14 -0.26 -17.79
C LEU A 92 -13.80 0.72 -18.78
N SER A 93 -14.24 1.88 -18.29
CA SER A 93 -14.91 2.90 -19.10
C SER A 93 -13.95 3.55 -20.11
N GLU A 94 -14.46 3.93 -21.28
CA GLU A 94 -13.72 4.55 -22.40
C GLU A 94 -13.01 5.85 -22.01
N GLU A 95 -13.44 6.52 -20.93
CA GLU A 95 -12.78 7.73 -20.46
C GLU A 95 -11.40 7.50 -19.83
N TYR A 96 -11.05 6.24 -19.51
CA TYR A 96 -9.82 5.84 -18.82
C TYR A 96 -8.77 5.24 -19.75
N TYR A 97 -9.06 5.08 -21.03
CA TYR A 97 -8.09 4.55 -21.97
C TYR A 97 -8.22 5.16 -23.36
N SER A 98 -7.13 5.10 -24.11
CA SER A 98 -7.12 5.38 -25.54
C SER A 98 -6.10 4.49 -26.26
N LEU A 99 -6.33 4.23 -27.54
CA LEU A 99 -5.36 3.56 -28.39
C LEU A 99 -4.77 4.61 -29.34
N THR A 100 -3.47 4.54 -29.59
CA THR A 100 -2.83 5.43 -30.59
C THR A 100 -3.42 5.23 -31.98
N GLU A 101 -3.75 3.98 -32.30
CA GLU A 101 -4.38 3.55 -33.54
C GLU A 101 -5.26 2.31 -33.25
N ASN A 102 -6.37 2.13 -33.95
CA ASN A 102 -7.22 0.95 -33.77
C ASN A 102 -6.85 -0.21 -34.72
N SER A 103 -5.77 -0.07 -35.49
CA SER A 103 -5.33 -1.07 -36.45
C SER A 103 -3.80 -1.17 -36.48
N THR A 104 -3.31 -2.30 -36.98
CA THR A 104 -1.89 -2.52 -37.20
C THR A 104 -1.64 -3.35 -38.46
N VAL A 105 -0.38 -3.36 -38.89
CA VAL A 105 0.09 -4.04 -40.09
C VAL A 105 1.34 -4.85 -39.78
N ILE A 106 1.32 -6.13 -40.14
CA ILE A 106 2.53 -6.93 -40.37
C ILE A 106 2.88 -6.73 -41.84
N ALA A 107 3.97 -6.00 -42.11
CA ALA A 107 4.41 -5.74 -43.47
C ALA A 107 4.78 -7.06 -44.17
N ALA A 108 4.57 -7.14 -45.48
CA ALA A 108 5.00 -8.28 -46.30
C ALA A 108 6.47 -8.66 -45.99
N GLY A 109 6.73 -9.95 -45.78
CA GLY A 109 8.05 -10.46 -45.38
C GLY A 109 8.40 -10.32 -43.89
N SER A 110 7.60 -9.64 -43.08
CA SER A 110 7.73 -9.59 -41.61
C SER A 110 6.89 -10.68 -40.94
N VAL A 111 7.09 -10.86 -39.63
CA VAL A 111 6.30 -11.76 -38.77
C VAL A 111 5.69 -11.07 -37.55
N ILE A 112 6.00 -9.79 -37.34
CA ILE A 112 5.48 -8.97 -36.24
C ILE A 112 4.99 -7.63 -36.78
N SER A 113 3.92 -7.11 -36.20
CA SER A 113 3.30 -5.86 -36.60
C SER A 113 3.98 -4.63 -36.01
N ASN A 114 3.65 -3.46 -36.55
CA ASN A 114 3.90 -2.20 -35.84
C ASN A 114 3.19 -2.22 -34.46
N PRO A 115 3.81 -1.67 -33.40
CA PRO A 115 3.17 -1.59 -32.10
C PRO A 115 2.05 -0.55 -32.09
N VAL A 116 0.95 -0.88 -31.42
CA VAL A 116 -0.08 0.07 -30.99
C VAL A 116 0.08 0.30 -29.50
N THR A 117 0.07 1.56 -29.05
CA THR A 117 0.11 1.87 -27.62
C THR A 117 -1.31 2.00 -27.10
N VAL A 118 -1.58 1.34 -25.96
CA VAL A 118 -2.77 1.53 -25.15
C VAL A 118 -2.39 2.45 -24.00
N HIS A 119 -2.91 3.66 -23.99
CA HIS A 119 -2.77 4.61 -22.90
C HIS A 119 -3.88 4.38 -21.89
N PHE A 120 -3.53 4.41 -20.60
CA PHE A 120 -4.46 4.41 -19.49
C PHE A 120 -4.29 5.72 -18.72
N ASP A 121 -5.38 6.42 -18.47
CA ASP A 121 -5.41 7.74 -17.86
C ASP A 121 -6.34 7.77 -16.65
N LYS A 122 -6.12 8.72 -15.73
CA LYS A 122 -6.95 8.93 -14.53
C LYS A 122 -7.10 7.67 -13.68
N ILE A 123 -6.08 6.79 -13.67
CA ILE A 123 -6.15 5.50 -12.97
C ILE A 123 -6.45 5.70 -11.48
N ASN A 124 -5.83 6.70 -10.85
CA ASN A 124 -6.00 7.03 -9.44
C ASN A 124 -7.40 7.57 -9.06
N THR A 125 -8.29 7.81 -10.03
CA THR A 125 -9.68 8.20 -9.76
C THR A 125 -10.65 7.01 -9.78
N LEU A 126 -10.18 5.82 -10.17
CA LEU A 126 -10.95 4.58 -10.09
C LEU A 126 -11.08 4.13 -8.63
N ASP A 127 -12.16 3.43 -8.31
CA ASP A 127 -12.35 2.81 -7.00
C ASP A 127 -11.31 1.70 -6.78
N MET A 128 -10.55 1.77 -5.69
CA MET A 128 -9.51 0.79 -5.39
C MET A 128 -10.06 -0.59 -5.00
N GLU A 129 -11.31 -0.67 -4.54
CA GLU A 129 -11.98 -1.93 -4.19
C GLU A 129 -12.58 -2.63 -5.41
N THR A 130 -12.74 -1.91 -6.52
CA THR A 130 -13.29 -2.45 -7.76
C THR A 130 -12.18 -2.95 -8.69
N VAL A 131 -12.37 -4.15 -9.24
CA VAL A 131 -11.54 -4.65 -10.34
C VAL A 131 -12.16 -4.22 -11.66
N TYR A 132 -11.39 -3.54 -12.50
CA TYR A 132 -11.79 -3.14 -13.84
C TYR A 132 -11.03 -3.97 -14.87
N VAL A 133 -11.69 -4.33 -15.95
CA VAL A 133 -11.06 -5.10 -17.04
C VAL A 133 -11.39 -4.48 -18.39
N LEU A 134 -10.38 -4.38 -19.25
CA LEU A 134 -10.49 -3.97 -20.64
C LEU A 134 -10.07 -5.15 -21.54
N PRO A 135 -11.03 -5.93 -22.06
CA PRO A 135 -10.76 -6.99 -23.02
C PRO A 135 -10.53 -6.41 -24.42
N VAL A 136 -9.35 -6.67 -24.98
CA VAL A 136 -9.00 -6.28 -26.35
C VAL A 136 -8.76 -7.54 -27.17
N ARG A 137 -9.44 -7.63 -28.32
CA ARG A 137 -9.32 -8.75 -29.25
C ARG A 137 -8.80 -8.32 -30.61
N VAL A 138 -8.16 -9.24 -31.30
CA VAL A 138 -7.89 -9.12 -32.73
C VAL A 138 -9.22 -9.23 -33.50
N ALA A 139 -9.42 -8.34 -34.46
CA ALA A 139 -10.60 -8.28 -35.32
C ALA A 139 -10.22 -7.92 -36.77
N ASN A 140 -11.17 -8.08 -37.70
CA ASN A 140 -11.09 -7.62 -39.09
C ASN A 140 -9.75 -7.86 -39.79
N THR A 141 -9.24 -9.09 -39.69
CA THR A 141 -7.96 -9.45 -40.32
C THR A 141 -8.14 -10.20 -41.64
N ASN A 142 -7.17 -10.07 -42.53
CA ASN A 142 -7.10 -10.77 -43.81
C ASN A 142 -6.40 -12.15 -43.73
N LEU A 143 -6.09 -12.63 -42.53
CA LEU A 143 -5.56 -13.98 -42.26
C LEU A 143 -6.34 -14.61 -41.10
N SER A 144 -6.41 -15.94 -41.03
CA SER A 144 -7.07 -16.64 -39.92
C SER A 144 -6.45 -16.25 -38.57
N VAL A 145 -7.26 -16.24 -37.50
CA VAL A 145 -6.82 -15.87 -36.15
C VAL A 145 -6.71 -17.13 -35.27
N LEU A 146 -5.65 -17.19 -34.47
CA LEU A 146 -5.50 -18.21 -33.43
C LEU A 146 -6.36 -17.82 -32.21
N GLU A 147 -7.55 -18.41 -32.10
CA GLU A 147 -8.55 -18.04 -31.07
C GLU A 147 -8.06 -18.18 -29.62
N SER A 148 -7.09 -19.04 -29.35
CA SER A 148 -6.51 -19.19 -28.01
C SER A 148 -5.62 -18.01 -27.59
N GLU A 149 -5.11 -17.24 -28.54
CA GLU A 149 -4.19 -16.12 -28.35
C GLU A 149 -4.71 -14.85 -29.06
N SER A 150 -6.03 -14.75 -29.24
CA SER A 150 -6.68 -13.63 -29.93
C SER A 150 -7.10 -12.49 -29.01
N ILE A 151 -6.99 -12.68 -27.68
CA ILE A 151 -7.49 -11.77 -26.65
C ILE A 151 -6.41 -11.46 -25.62
N THR A 152 -6.28 -10.19 -25.25
CA THR A 152 -5.60 -9.73 -24.05
C THR A 152 -6.58 -9.03 -23.12
N TYR A 153 -6.44 -9.27 -21.81
CA TYR A 153 -7.18 -8.57 -20.77
C TYR A 153 -6.26 -7.61 -20.04
N TYR A 154 -6.50 -6.31 -20.15
CA TYR A 154 -5.88 -5.33 -19.25
C TYR A 154 -6.73 -5.20 -17.99
N VAL A 155 -6.15 -5.48 -16.83
CA VAL A 155 -6.86 -5.50 -15.55
C VAL A 155 -6.32 -4.41 -14.64
N VAL A 156 -7.16 -3.42 -14.34
CA VAL A 156 -6.86 -2.37 -13.38
C VAL A 156 -7.46 -2.78 -12.03
N ARG A 157 -6.62 -2.89 -10.99
CA ARG A 157 -7.09 -3.27 -9.64
C ARG A 157 -6.31 -2.55 -8.55
N GLY A 158 -6.92 -2.40 -7.37
CA GLY A 158 -6.25 -1.84 -6.20
C GLY A 158 -4.90 -2.50 -5.92
N GLY A 159 -3.85 -1.68 -5.84
CA GLY A 159 -2.53 -2.11 -5.43
C GLY A 159 -2.30 -1.84 -3.94
N ALA A 160 -1.48 -2.67 -3.29
CA ALA A 160 -1.08 -2.44 -1.90
C ALA A 160 -0.40 -1.06 -1.75
N LEU A 161 -0.91 -0.26 -0.83
CA LEU A 161 -0.34 1.01 -0.38
C LEU A 161 0.80 0.77 0.62
N ILE A 162 0.68 -0.27 1.45
CA ILE A 162 1.71 -0.71 2.38
C ILE A 162 1.97 -2.19 2.14
N ASN A 163 3.24 -2.56 1.94
CA ASN A 163 3.67 -3.92 1.60
C ASN A 163 4.57 -4.57 2.65
N VAL A 164 5.04 -3.80 3.64
CA VAL A 164 5.83 -4.27 4.77
C VAL A 164 5.56 -3.38 5.96
N VAL A 165 5.56 -3.95 7.16
CA VAL A 165 5.30 -3.23 8.41
C VAL A 165 6.29 -3.66 9.49
N ALA A 166 6.50 -2.78 10.47
CA ALA A 166 7.30 -3.10 11.65
C ALA A 166 6.47 -3.95 12.62
N ASP A 167 7.02 -5.08 13.03
CA ASP A 167 6.50 -5.91 14.09
C ASP A 167 7.31 -5.69 15.35
N LEU A 168 6.65 -5.14 16.37
CA LEU A 168 7.28 -4.64 17.59
C LEU A 168 6.99 -5.53 18.80
N GLU A 169 6.65 -6.80 18.59
CA GLU A 169 6.57 -7.76 19.69
C GLU A 169 7.92 -7.91 20.40
N ASP A 170 7.93 -7.77 21.73
CA ASP A 170 9.13 -7.69 22.58
C ASP A 170 10.17 -6.64 22.12
N ASN A 171 9.69 -5.58 21.46
CA ASN A 171 10.50 -4.48 20.97
C ASN A 171 9.75 -3.15 21.13
N TYR A 172 10.43 -2.05 20.88
CA TYR A 172 9.83 -0.71 20.91
C TYR A 172 10.71 0.27 20.16
N LEU A 173 10.10 1.39 19.77
CA LEU A 173 10.76 2.50 19.13
C LEU A 173 10.86 3.68 20.11
N TYR A 174 12.01 4.32 20.15
CA TYR A 174 12.27 5.50 20.97
C TYR A 174 13.35 6.38 20.33
N THR A 175 13.61 7.55 20.90
CA THR A 175 14.78 8.35 20.54
C THR A 175 15.57 8.74 21.80
N THR A 176 16.90 8.74 21.70
CA THR A 176 17.77 9.27 22.76
C THR A 176 17.82 10.80 22.75
N ALA A 177 17.57 11.41 21.59
CA ALA A 177 17.50 12.85 21.40
C ALA A 177 16.69 13.17 20.14
N TRP A 178 15.70 14.06 20.28
CA TRP A 178 14.95 14.57 19.13
C TRP A 178 15.85 15.44 18.25
N LYS A 179 15.70 15.30 16.93
CA LYS A 179 16.35 16.20 15.97
C LYS A 179 15.69 17.58 15.98
N ASN A 180 14.37 17.62 16.07
CA ASN A 180 13.58 18.82 16.30
C ASN A 180 12.42 18.55 17.27
N ALA A 181 12.60 18.84 18.55
CA ALA A 181 11.55 18.70 19.57
C ALA A 181 10.56 19.87 19.60
N THR A 182 10.89 21.01 18.98
CA THR A 182 10.09 22.24 19.07
C THR A 182 8.61 22.03 18.71
N PRO A 183 8.26 21.40 17.58
CA PRO A 183 6.86 21.23 17.20
C PRO A 183 6.10 20.17 18.03
N LEU A 184 6.79 19.48 18.94
CA LEU A 184 6.22 18.44 19.81
C LEU A 184 5.92 18.97 21.23
N ASN A 185 6.15 20.25 21.50
CA ASN A 185 6.05 20.83 22.84
C ASN A 185 5.08 22.03 22.87
N GLY A 186 4.51 22.30 24.04
CA GLY A 186 3.53 23.37 24.23
C GLY A 186 2.21 23.12 23.48
N LEU A 187 1.90 21.87 23.15
CA LEU A 187 0.73 21.51 22.34
C LEU A 187 -0.55 21.72 23.14
N THR A 188 -1.36 22.71 22.77
CA THR A 188 -2.71 22.91 23.30
C THR A 188 -3.75 22.07 22.56
N GLN A 189 -3.38 21.51 21.42
CA GLN A 189 -4.16 20.54 20.66
C GLN A 189 -3.22 19.63 19.89
N PHE A 190 -3.61 18.38 19.67
CA PHE A 190 -2.87 17.43 18.83
C PHE A 190 -3.72 16.20 18.49
N THR A 191 -3.26 15.43 17.51
CA THR A 191 -3.76 14.09 17.21
C THR A 191 -2.60 13.10 17.18
N LEU A 192 -2.75 11.97 17.88
CA LEU A 192 -1.88 10.80 17.73
C LEU A 192 -2.62 9.76 16.91
N GLU A 193 -1.96 9.21 15.88
CA GLU A 193 -2.55 8.15 15.05
C GLU A 193 -1.59 6.97 14.94
N ALA A 194 -2.14 5.75 14.87
CA ALA A 194 -1.39 4.55 14.52
C ALA A 194 -2.32 3.55 13.83
N LEU A 195 -1.81 2.86 12.83
CA LEU A 195 -2.43 1.66 12.26
C LEU A 195 -1.75 0.44 12.92
N ILE A 196 -2.52 -0.38 13.62
CA ILE A 196 -1.99 -1.52 14.37
C ILE A 196 -2.69 -2.81 13.98
N ARG A 197 -2.01 -3.94 14.17
CA ARG A 197 -2.63 -5.27 14.18
C ARG A 197 -2.13 -6.05 15.38
N ALA A 198 -2.99 -6.20 16.39
CA ALA A 198 -2.66 -6.98 17.59
C ALA A 198 -2.89 -8.47 17.30
N ARG A 199 -1.89 -9.33 17.48
CA ARG A 199 -2.07 -10.80 17.36
C ARG A 199 -2.90 -11.39 18.47
N ASN A 200 -2.80 -10.83 19.67
CA ASN A 200 -3.52 -11.25 20.86
C ASN A 200 -3.60 -10.10 21.89
N PHE A 201 -4.34 -10.35 22.97
CA PHE A 201 -4.47 -9.47 24.12
C PHE A 201 -4.19 -10.25 25.41
N ASP A 202 -3.04 -10.92 25.46
CA ASP A 202 -2.68 -11.89 26.52
C ASP A 202 -2.08 -11.27 27.80
N ARG A 203 -2.00 -9.94 27.86
CA ARG A 203 -1.39 -9.19 28.96
C ARG A 203 -2.26 -8.03 29.39
N MET A 204 -2.02 -7.57 30.61
CA MET A 204 -2.80 -6.50 31.23
C MET A 204 -2.67 -5.17 30.48
N ILE A 205 -1.47 -4.83 30.00
CA ILE A 205 -1.21 -3.58 29.28
C ILE A 205 -0.43 -3.90 28.00
N SER A 206 -0.95 -3.47 26.86
CA SER A 206 -0.21 -3.40 25.59
C SER A 206 -0.07 -1.96 25.14
N THR A 207 1.15 -1.46 25.00
CA THR A 207 1.41 -0.07 24.65
C THR A 207 1.29 0.19 23.16
N ILE A 208 0.59 1.25 22.77
CA ILE A 208 0.57 1.74 21.38
C ILE A 208 1.64 2.82 21.22
N MET A 209 1.38 4.03 21.74
CA MET A 209 2.34 5.14 21.67
C MET A 209 2.05 6.23 22.70
N GLY A 210 3.09 6.95 23.12
CA GLY A 210 2.97 8.13 23.98
C GLY A 210 4.00 8.17 25.11
N ILE A 211 3.67 8.87 26.19
CA ILE A 211 4.51 9.06 27.38
C ILE A 211 3.72 8.64 28.63
N GLU A 212 4.21 7.62 29.34
CA GLU A 212 3.64 7.15 30.62
C GLU A 212 3.47 8.33 31.61
N GLY A 213 2.30 8.41 32.24
CA GLY A 213 2.00 9.45 33.24
C GLY A 213 1.74 10.86 32.67
N ASN A 214 1.87 11.05 31.35
CA ASN A 214 1.66 12.35 30.69
C ASN A 214 0.48 12.27 29.71
N PHE A 215 0.65 11.50 28.64
CA PHE A 215 -0.37 11.18 27.63
C PHE A 215 0.06 9.92 26.87
N LEU A 216 -0.59 8.79 27.15
CA LEU A 216 -0.24 7.48 26.62
C LEU A 216 -1.48 6.79 26.05
N ILE A 217 -1.36 6.26 24.84
CA ILE A 217 -2.34 5.33 24.27
C ILE A 217 -1.86 3.91 24.54
N ARG A 218 -2.70 3.13 25.21
CA ARG A 218 -2.47 1.70 25.48
C ARG A 218 -3.76 0.91 25.32
N LEU A 219 -3.64 -0.40 25.33
CA LEU A 219 -4.74 -1.35 25.45
C LEU A 219 -4.69 -1.99 26.83
N GLY A 220 -5.83 -2.05 27.52
CA GLY A 220 -5.93 -2.65 28.84
C GLY A 220 -5.26 -1.88 29.98
N ASP A 221 -5.62 -2.28 31.19
CA ASP A 221 -5.04 -1.91 32.49
C ASP A 221 -5.73 -2.76 33.58
N ALA A 222 -5.31 -2.63 34.84
CA ALA A 222 -6.07 -3.13 35.97
C ALA A 222 -7.53 -2.61 35.92
N ASN A 223 -8.49 -3.54 35.91
CA ASN A 223 -9.94 -3.29 35.75
C ASN A 223 -10.40 -2.85 34.36
N PHE A 224 -9.57 -2.98 33.33
CA PHE A 224 -9.92 -2.73 31.94
C PHE A 224 -9.79 -4.03 31.12
N PRO A 225 -10.67 -4.26 30.12
CA PRO A 225 -10.45 -5.34 29.15
C PRO A 225 -9.09 -5.17 28.45
N PRO A 226 -8.29 -6.24 28.31
CA PRO A 226 -6.94 -6.16 27.75
C PRO A 226 -6.92 -5.72 26.27
N ASN A 227 -8.06 -5.83 25.58
CA ASN A 227 -8.26 -5.43 24.19
C ASN A 227 -8.91 -4.06 24.01
N GLN A 228 -9.18 -3.31 25.08
CA GLN A 228 -9.82 -2.00 25.00
C GLN A 228 -8.79 -0.88 25.02
N ILE A 229 -8.95 0.10 24.12
CA ILE A 229 -8.15 1.33 24.12
C ILE A 229 -8.37 2.14 25.41
N GLN A 230 -7.27 2.61 25.98
CA GLN A 230 -7.25 3.55 27.09
C GLN A 230 -6.18 4.63 26.84
N VAL A 231 -6.59 5.89 26.94
CA VAL A 231 -5.74 7.07 27.01
C VAL A 231 -5.45 7.35 28.49
N ALA A 232 -4.24 7.03 28.92
CA ALA A 232 -3.76 7.29 30.28
C ALA A 232 -3.07 8.65 30.35
N THR A 233 -3.50 9.50 31.28
CA THR A 233 -2.97 10.87 31.41
C THR A 233 -2.71 11.24 32.86
N SER A 234 -1.99 12.35 33.07
CA SER A 234 -1.78 12.92 34.41
C SER A 234 -3.05 13.40 35.12
N ALA A 235 -4.19 13.50 34.43
CA ALA A 235 -5.47 13.94 34.98
C ALA A 235 -6.52 12.83 35.06
N GLY A 236 -6.10 11.58 34.85
CA GLY A 236 -6.97 10.41 34.83
C GLY A 236 -6.98 9.70 33.48
N ASN A 237 -7.66 8.55 33.45
CA ASN A 237 -7.71 7.64 32.32
C ASN A 237 -9.08 7.70 31.65
N MET A 238 -9.12 7.56 30.34
CA MET A 238 -10.36 7.49 29.57
C MET A 238 -10.20 6.59 28.34
N PRO A 239 -11.27 6.05 27.75
CA PRO A 239 -12.64 6.03 28.28
C PRO A 239 -12.74 5.13 29.52
N THR A 240 -13.93 5.03 30.12
CA THR A 240 -14.22 4.01 31.15
C THR A 240 -14.17 2.60 30.58
N ALA A 241 -13.89 1.61 31.43
CA ALA A 241 -13.88 0.19 31.05
C ALA A 241 -15.26 -0.26 30.54
N ASP A 242 -15.26 -0.98 29.42
CA ASP A 242 -16.43 -1.52 28.75
C ASP A 242 -16.04 -2.74 27.91
N ALA A 243 -16.29 -3.93 28.45
CA ALA A 243 -16.00 -5.20 27.79
C ALA A 243 -16.98 -5.54 26.65
N SER A 244 -18.04 -4.76 26.46
CA SER A 244 -19.13 -5.10 25.53
C SER A 244 -19.04 -4.41 24.18
N THR A 245 -18.54 -3.17 24.12
CA THR A 245 -18.57 -2.37 22.88
C THR A 245 -17.23 -1.77 22.46
N LYS A 246 -16.21 -1.77 23.33
CA LYS A 246 -14.93 -1.05 23.09
C LYS A 246 -13.72 -1.95 22.90
N GLY A 247 -13.93 -3.27 22.93
CA GLY A 247 -12.88 -4.23 22.64
C GLY A 247 -12.48 -4.22 21.16
N LEU A 248 -11.19 -4.36 20.91
CA LEU A 248 -10.66 -4.62 19.57
C LEU A 248 -10.59 -6.13 19.32
N ASP A 249 -10.70 -6.51 18.04
CA ASP A 249 -10.51 -7.88 17.60
C ASP A 249 -9.04 -8.19 17.34
N ALA A 250 -8.63 -9.41 17.67
CA ALA A 250 -7.28 -9.88 17.39
C ALA A 250 -7.12 -10.21 15.90
N ASN A 251 -5.91 -10.05 15.39
CA ASN A 251 -5.52 -10.30 14.00
C ASN A 251 -6.31 -9.47 12.98
N GLN A 252 -6.77 -8.28 13.37
CA GLN A 252 -7.42 -7.31 12.50
C GLN A 252 -6.64 -6.00 12.48
N TRP A 253 -6.47 -5.40 11.29
CA TRP A 253 -5.91 -4.07 11.18
C TRP A 253 -6.90 -3.04 11.71
N VAL A 254 -6.42 -2.19 12.62
CA VAL A 254 -7.21 -1.15 13.27
C VAL A 254 -6.46 0.17 13.18
N HIS A 255 -7.09 1.16 12.55
CA HIS A 255 -6.64 2.55 12.64
C HIS A 255 -7.17 3.16 13.93
N ILE A 256 -6.25 3.63 14.77
CA ILE A 256 -6.55 4.31 16.04
C ILE A 256 -6.11 5.75 15.88
N ALA A 257 -7.02 6.68 16.18
CA ALA A 257 -6.67 8.10 16.31
C ALA A 257 -7.19 8.64 17.64
N VAL A 258 -6.36 9.43 18.33
CA VAL A 258 -6.73 10.10 19.58
C VAL A 258 -6.46 11.58 19.44
N THR A 259 -7.53 12.38 19.54
CA THR A 259 -7.41 13.85 19.53
C THR A 259 -7.41 14.39 20.94
N PHE A 260 -6.69 15.49 21.14
CA PHE A 260 -6.68 16.27 22.36
C PHE A 260 -6.99 17.74 22.03
N GLN A 261 -7.91 18.32 22.77
CA GLN A 261 -8.26 19.75 22.75
C GLN A 261 -8.14 20.31 24.18
N GLY A 262 -7.12 21.12 24.42
CA GLY A 262 -6.80 21.73 25.72
C GLY A 262 -7.37 23.15 25.91
N THR A 263 -7.94 23.73 24.86
CA THR A 263 -8.73 24.97 24.93
C THR A 263 -10.21 24.66 25.11
N ALA A 264 -10.99 25.56 25.70
CA ALA A 264 -12.40 25.29 25.99
C ALA A 264 -13.23 25.24 24.69
N PRO A 265 -14.09 24.23 24.47
CA PRO A 265 -14.36 23.09 25.35
C PRO A 265 -13.27 22.01 25.28
N ARG A 266 -12.74 21.65 26.45
CA ARG A 266 -11.62 20.71 26.57
C ARG A 266 -12.11 19.28 26.42
N SER A 267 -11.49 18.52 25.52
CA SER A 267 -11.88 17.14 25.27
C SER A 267 -10.70 16.26 24.84
N ILE A 268 -10.86 14.96 25.06
CA ILE A 268 -10.08 13.91 24.40
C ILE A 268 -11.09 13.02 23.67
N LYS A 269 -10.81 12.68 22.41
CA LYS A 269 -11.66 11.80 21.59
C LYS A 269 -10.84 10.64 21.07
N VAL A 270 -11.43 9.45 21.07
CA VAL A 270 -10.86 8.22 20.54
C VAL A 270 -11.67 7.79 19.33
N TYR A 271 -10.98 7.59 18.21
CA TYR A 271 -11.52 7.11 16.96
C TYR A 271 -10.93 5.74 16.63
N VAL A 272 -11.78 4.85 16.13
CA VAL A 272 -11.41 3.50 15.69
C VAL A 272 -11.96 3.31 14.28
N ASN A 273 -11.06 2.99 13.34
CA ASN A 273 -11.37 2.84 11.92
C ASN A 273 -12.17 4.03 11.36
N GLY A 274 -11.72 5.26 11.68
CA GLY A 274 -12.36 6.51 11.26
C GLY A 274 -13.59 6.93 12.06
N ASN A 275 -14.16 6.06 12.91
CA ASN A 275 -15.40 6.34 13.64
C ASN A 275 -15.13 6.78 15.07
N LEU A 276 -15.86 7.79 15.57
CA LEU A 276 -15.78 8.22 16.96
C LEU A 276 -16.27 7.08 17.88
N GLN A 277 -15.39 6.56 18.73
CA GLN A 277 -15.72 5.50 19.71
C GLN A 277 -16.00 6.09 21.09
N SER A 278 -15.25 7.10 21.51
CA SER A 278 -15.37 7.66 22.86
C SER A 278 -14.91 9.11 22.92
N GLU A 279 -15.51 9.86 23.85
CA GLU A 279 -15.17 11.25 24.14
C GLU A 279 -15.25 11.47 25.65
N ALA A 280 -14.33 12.26 26.20
CA ALA A 280 -14.39 12.70 27.59
C ALA A 280 -13.86 14.13 27.74
N SER A 281 -14.47 14.88 28.65
CA SER A 281 -13.92 16.17 29.09
C SER A 281 -12.60 15.95 29.82
N THR A 282 -11.70 16.92 29.70
CA THR A 282 -10.40 16.89 30.40
C THR A 282 -10.08 18.22 31.07
N THR A 283 -9.32 18.19 32.16
CA THR A 283 -8.81 19.40 32.82
C THR A 283 -7.48 19.88 32.24
N LEU A 284 -6.85 19.05 31.39
CA LEU A 284 -5.55 19.30 30.79
C LEU A 284 -5.60 20.46 29.80
N THR A 285 -4.56 21.29 29.80
CA THR A 285 -4.48 22.50 28.96
C THR A 285 -3.45 22.39 27.84
N SER A 286 -2.31 21.77 28.12
CA SER A 286 -1.24 21.58 27.13
C SER A 286 -0.39 20.36 27.45
N ARG A 287 0.37 19.90 26.46
CA ARG A 287 1.25 18.73 26.56
C ARG A 287 2.59 18.94 25.87
N ASN A 288 3.61 18.35 26.47
CA ASN A 288 4.94 18.20 25.89
C ASN A 288 5.15 16.73 25.52
N LEU A 289 5.29 16.45 24.23
CA LEU A 289 5.57 15.13 23.67
C LEU A 289 7.04 14.99 23.25
N GLY A 290 7.79 16.09 23.17
CA GLY A 290 9.20 16.11 22.78
C GLY A 290 10.18 15.71 23.89
N THR A 291 9.78 14.84 24.83
CA THR A 291 10.70 14.28 25.83
C THR A 291 11.38 13.04 25.25
N ALA A 292 12.70 12.94 25.35
CA ALA A 292 13.49 11.82 24.83
C ALA A 292 13.87 10.80 25.92
N GLY A 293 14.45 9.67 25.50
CA GLY A 293 14.92 8.60 26.38
C GLY A 293 13.80 7.65 26.82
N LEU A 294 14.12 6.75 27.76
CA LEU A 294 13.21 5.69 28.22
C LEU A 294 12.03 6.20 29.08
N ASN A 295 12.07 7.46 29.49
CA ASN A 295 10.96 8.18 30.14
C ASN A 295 10.24 9.14 29.18
N GLY A 296 10.63 9.13 27.89
CA GLY A 296 10.11 10.00 26.85
C GLY A 296 9.03 9.36 26.01
N PHE A 297 8.84 9.88 24.80
CA PHE A 297 7.88 9.31 23.84
C PHE A 297 8.39 7.99 23.29
N GLN A 298 7.52 6.97 23.31
CA GLN A 298 7.83 5.64 22.82
C GLN A 298 6.66 5.08 22.02
N ILE A 299 6.96 4.16 21.10
CA ILE A 299 5.98 3.32 20.39
C ILE A 299 6.25 1.88 20.81
N GLY A 300 5.22 1.16 21.28
CA GLY A 300 5.36 -0.23 21.72
C GLY A 300 5.93 -0.43 23.12
N ARG A 301 6.15 0.62 23.93
CA ARG A 301 6.58 0.48 25.33
C ARG A 301 6.08 1.61 26.22
N SER A 302 5.72 1.28 27.47
CA SER A 302 5.55 2.24 28.55
C SER A 302 6.05 1.63 29.86
N TYR A 303 6.78 2.39 30.69
CA TYR A 303 7.31 1.99 32.01
C TYR A 303 8.22 0.74 32.04
N ALA A 304 7.68 -0.44 31.74
CA ALA A 304 8.32 -1.74 31.71
C ALA A 304 8.30 -2.36 30.30
N ASP A 305 9.31 -3.17 30.01
CA ASP A 305 9.51 -3.76 28.69
C ASP A 305 8.44 -4.80 28.33
N ASP A 306 7.80 -5.44 29.32
CA ASP A 306 6.75 -6.47 29.14
C ASP A 306 5.38 -5.90 28.76
N ARG A 307 5.24 -4.57 28.66
CA ARG A 307 4.02 -3.87 28.23
C ARG A 307 3.98 -3.62 26.73
N PHE A 308 4.70 -4.40 25.93
CA PHE A 308 4.69 -4.30 24.47
C PHE A 308 3.34 -4.73 23.89
N LEU A 309 3.04 -4.30 22.66
CA LEU A 309 1.97 -4.90 21.85
C LEU A 309 2.55 -6.09 21.08
N ALA A 310 1.92 -7.27 21.18
CA ALA A 310 2.28 -8.40 20.33
C ALA A 310 1.63 -8.18 18.96
N GLY A 311 2.30 -7.45 18.08
CA GLY A 311 1.66 -7.05 16.84
C GLY A 311 2.49 -6.12 15.97
N GLU A 312 1.88 -5.79 14.84
CA GLU A 312 2.44 -4.95 13.81
C GLU A 312 1.97 -3.50 13.94
N PHE A 313 2.83 -2.57 13.54
CA PHE A 313 2.61 -1.13 13.53
C PHE A 313 2.89 -0.57 12.13
N ALA A 314 2.02 0.33 11.70
CA ALA A 314 2.14 1.13 10.49
C ALA A 314 1.62 2.55 10.78
N GLU A 315 1.99 3.50 9.94
CA GLU A 315 1.33 4.82 9.87
C GLU A 315 1.22 5.55 11.22
N CYS A 316 2.28 5.50 12.03
CA CYS A 316 2.34 6.17 13.33
C CYS A 316 2.62 7.66 13.14
N ARG A 317 1.74 8.53 13.66
CA ARG A 317 1.76 9.97 13.37
C ARG A 317 1.55 10.81 14.63
N ILE A 318 2.12 12.00 14.62
CA ILE A 318 1.81 13.09 15.54
C ILE A 318 1.43 14.32 14.71
N TRP A 319 0.25 14.85 14.98
CA TRP A 319 -0.24 16.11 14.43
C TRP A 319 -0.32 17.15 15.53
N ASN A 320 0.08 18.40 15.31
CA ASN A 320 -0.07 19.51 16.27
C ASN A 320 -1.42 20.25 16.16
N VAL A 321 -2.40 19.60 15.53
CA VAL A 321 -3.78 20.07 15.35
C VAL A 321 -4.75 19.01 15.86
N GLU A 322 -5.95 19.41 16.27
CA GLU A 322 -7.08 18.48 16.43
C GLU A 322 -7.64 18.17 15.05
N ARG A 323 -7.32 17.00 14.51
CA ARG A 323 -7.84 16.55 13.21
C ARG A 323 -9.34 16.27 13.27
N THR A 324 -10.03 16.53 12.16
CA THR A 324 -11.49 16.30 12.07
C THR A 324 -11.82 14.81 11.87
N PRO A 325 -13.06 14.37 12.17
CA PRO A 325 -13.48 12.99 11.90
C PRO A 325 -13.30 12.59 10.43
N GLU A 326 -13.62 13.48 9.49
CA GLU A 326 -13.52 13.23 8.04
C GLU A 326 -12.05 13.07 7.62
N GLU A 327 -11.19 13.93 8.16
CA GLU A 327 -9.75 13.87 7.98
C GLU A 327 -9.16 12.54 8.47
N ILE A 328 -9.57 12.11 9.66
CA ILE A 328 -9.14 10.85 10.28
C ILE A 328 -9.62 9.65 9.45
N ALA A 329 -10.87 9.65 9.00
CA ALA A 329 -11.46 8.55 8.24
C ALA A 329 -10.88 8.40 6.82
N ALA A 330 -10.52 9.51 6.16
CA ALA A 330 -10.12 9.49 4.75
C ALA A 330 -8.73 8.90 4.48
N ASN A 331 -7.80 8.97 5.43
CA ASN A 331 -6.37 8.73 5.16
C ASN A 331 -5.66 7.79 6.16
N PRO A 332 -6.19 6.59 6.46
CA PRO A 332 -5.57 5.69 7.44
C PRO A 332 -4.27 5.05 6.94
N TYR A 333 -4.06 4.95 5.62
CA TYR A 333 -2.93 4.21 5.02
C TYR A 333 -1.80 5.08 4.46
N ASN A 334 -2.03 6.38 4.23
CA ASN A 334 -1.02 7.31 3.76
C ASN A 334 -1.51 8.75 3.89
N VAL A 335 -0.60 9.70 4.15
CA VAL A 335 -0.84 11.14 4.01
C VAL A 335 0.36 11.81 3.32
N PRO A 336 0.19 12.97 2.66
CA PRO A 336 1.33 13.79 2.23
C PRO A 336 2.23 14.15 3.41
N VAL A 337 3.54 14.01 3.25
CA VAL A 337 4.52 14.17 4.34
C VAL A 337 4.71 15.63 4.79
N ASP A 338 4.22 16.55 3.97
CA ASP A 338 4.19 18.00 4.16
C ASP A 338 2.80 18.53 4.55
N SER A 339 1.87 17.62 4.91
CA SER A 339 0.52 17.98 5.33
C SER A 339 0.55 19.01 6.49
N PRO A 340 -0.23 20.10 6.41
CA PRO A 340 -0.28 21.09 7.48
C PRO A 340 -0.59 20.46 8.84
N GLY A 341 0.27 20.76 9.81
CA GLY A 341 0.15 20.27 11.17
C GLY A 341 0.72 18.87 11.44
N LEU A 342 1.23 18.15 10.42
CA LEU A 342 1.96 16.90 10.61
C LEU A 342 3.37 17.20 11.15
N VAL A 343 3.69 16.72 12.34
CA VAL A 343 4.95 17.07 13.03
C VAL A 343 5.86 15.87 13.29
N ALA A 344 5.34 14.65 13.19
CA ALA A 344 6.12 13.43 13.07
C ALA A 344 5.32 12.37 12.31
N TYR A 345 5.97 11.62 11.43
CA TYR A 345 5.32 10.57 10.64
C TYR A 345 6.26 9.40 10.40
N TRP A 346 6.04 8.34 11.18
CA TRP A 346 6.72 7.06 11.07
C TRP A 346 5.80 6.07 10.35
N LYS A 347 6.07 5.86 9.07
CA LYS A 347 5.32 4.89 8.26
C LYS A 347 5.48 3.46 8.76
N CYS A 348 6.62 3.17 9.39
CA CYS A 348 6.99 1.83 9.87
C CYS A 348 6.99 0.82 8.72
N ASP A 349 7.45 1.21 7.52
CA ASP A 349 7.51 0.41 6.30
C ASP A 349 8.92 0.36 5.68
N ASP A 350 9.97 0.73 6.43
CA ASP A 350 11.36 0.77 5.92
C ASP A 350 11.87 -0.60 5.42
N GLY A 351 11.31 -1.71 5.92
CA GLY A 351 11.55 -3.07 5.43
C GLY A 351 12.90 -3.69 5.81
N ALA A 352 13.80 -2.92 6.40
CA ALA A 352 15.08 -3.39 6.94
C ALA A 352 15.66 -2.42 7.98
N GLY A 353 16.56 -2.95 8.82
CA GLY A 353 17.28 -2.15 9.81
C GLY A 353 16.48 -1.86 11.07
N ASN A 354 17.04 -0.97 11.90
CA ASN A 354 16.59 -0.67 13.27
C ASN A 354 16.22 0.81 13.46
N ILE A 355 16.14 1.56 12.37
CA ILE A 355 15.77 2.97 12.36
C ILE A 355 14.45 3.05 11.61
N VAL A 356 13.44 3.61 12.26
CA VAL A 356 12.18 3.97 11.61
C VAL A 356 12.20 5.46 11.33
N LYS A 357 12.10 5.81 10.05
CA LYS A 357 12.25 7.19 9.61
C LYS A 357 11.00 8.01 9.90
N ASP A 358 11.24 9.23 10.36
CA ASP A 358 10.25 10.30 10.33
C ASP A 358 10.31 10.93 8.95
N HIS A 359 9.21 10.85 8.21
CA HIS A 359 9.11 11.34 6.84
C HIS A 359 8.80 12.84 6.76
N THR A 360 8.52 13.51 7.87
CA THR A 360 8.36 14.97 7.88
C THR A 360 9.71 15.68 7.77
N ALA A 361 9.67 16.99 7.52
CA ALA A 361 10.87 17.83 7.54
C ALA A 361 11.58 17.91 8.92
N ASN A 362 10.99 17.37 9.98
CA ASN A 362 11.60 17.36 11.32
C ASN A 362 12.63 16.25 11.49
N GLU A 363 12.56 15.19 10.67
CA GLU A 363 13.50 14.06 10.67
C GLU A 363 13.72 13.46 12.07
N ASN A 364 12.67 13.44 12.89
CA ASN A 364 12.66 12.87 14.23
C ASN A 364 12.62 11.34 14.19
N HIS A 365 13.64 10.71 13.62
CA HIS A 365 13.74 9.26 13.47
C HIS A 365 13.73 8.56 14.84
N LEU A 366 13.15 7.37 14.88
CA LEU A 366 13.17 6.50 16.06
C LEU A 366 14.10 5.31 15.82
N ILE A 367 14.68 4.82 16.91
CA ILE A 367 15.51 3.61 16.94
C ILE A 367 14.82 2.52 17.76
N SER A 368 15.06 1.26 17.39
CA SER A 368 14.53 0.11 18.12
C SER A 368 15.48 -0.38 19.22
N LYS A 369 14.93 -1.05 20.25
CA LYS A 369 15.73 -1.74 21.29
C LYS A 369 16.55 -2.89 20.70
N SER A 370 15.93 -3.69 19.84
CA SER A 370 16.50 -4.86 19.19
C SER A 370 16.16 -4.87 17.70
N ALA A 371 16.65 -5.86 16.96
CA ALA A 371 16.38 -5.97 15.53
C ALA A 371 14.86 -5.95 15.23
N ILE A 372 14.41 -5.08 14.34
CA ILE A 372 12.99 -5.02 13.95
C ILE A 372 12.66 -6.24 13.10
N ARG A 373 11.57 -6.93 13.43
CA ARG A 373 10.96 -7.92 12.53
C ARG A 373 10.11 -7.16 11.52
N TRP A 374 10.44 -7.30 10.24
CA TRP A 374 9.68 -6.70 9.14
C TRP A 374 8.73 -7.73 8.57
N THR A 375 7.43 -7.46 8.66
CA THR A 375 6.38 -8.40 8.25
C THR A 375 5.80 -7.97 6.90
N PRO A 376 5.88 -8.81 5.85
CA PRO A 376 5.21 -8.53 4.57
C PRO A 376 3.70 -8.48 4.75
N VAL A 377 3.06 -7.49 4.12
CA VAL A 377 1.60 -7.30 4.14
C VAL A 377 1.10 -6.82 2.78
N SER A 378 -0.21 -6.69 2.63
CA SER A 378 -0.84 -6.02 1.50
C SER A 378 -2.01 -5.20 2.02
N LEU A 379 -1.77 -3.92 2.29
CA LEU A 379 -2.79 -3.02 2.83
C LEU A 379 -3.26 -1.99 1.80
N PRO A 380 -4.56 -1.64 1.76
CA PRO A 380 -5.66 -2.20 2.56
C PRO A 380 -5.86 -3.71 2.32
N GLU A 381 -6.30 -4.45 3.34
CA GLU A 381 -6.65 -5.86 3.16
C GLU A 381 -7.86 -5.94 2.22
N LYS A 382 -7.80 -6.86 1.25
CA LYS A 382 -8.93 -7.12 0.36
C LYS A 382 -10.04 -7.76 1.18
N LYS A 383 -11.25 -7.23 1.06
CA LYS A 383 -12.45 -7.77 1.72
C LYS A 383 -12.94 -9.06 1.09
#